data_AF-A0A960N5X6-F1
#
_entry.id   AF-A0A960N5X6-F1
#
_cell.length_a   1.000
_cell.length_b   1.000
_cell.length_c   1.000
_cell.angle_alpha   90.00
_cell.angle_beta   90.00
_cell.angle_gamma   90.00
#
_symmetry.space_group_name_H-M   'P 1'
#
loop_
_entity.id
_entity.type
_entity.pdbx_description
1 polymer ?
#
loop_
_entity_poly.entity_id
_entity_poly.type
_entity_poly.pdbx_seq_one_letter_code
_entity_poly.pdbx_strand_id
1 'polypeptide(L)' 'MICKTRAWGDALRLARQDIPDFAFDAWLAPLRVKLAEDRIVLGCPTSFHRDRVRLHYSEILLRCWRQARATQASDEA' A
#
# COMPACT_ATOMS: atom_id res chain seq x y z
N MET A 1 1.38 -4.47 17.56
CA MET A 1 0.66 -4.75 16.29
C MET A 1 0.06 -3.51 15.61
N ILE A 2 -0.23 -2.42 16.34
CA ILE A 2 -0.92 -1.20 15.84
C ILE A 2 -0.10 -0.40 14.81
N CYS A 3 1.23 -0.38 14.90
CA CYS A 3 2.09 0.42 14.01
C CYS A 3 2.06 -0.04 12.55
N LYS A 4 1.83 -1.34 12.30
CA LYS A 4 1.83 -1.91 10.95
C LYS A 4 0.61 -1.43 10.15
N THR A 5 -0.57 -1.40 10.77
CA THR A 5 -1.80 -0.89 10.13
C THR A 5 -1.73 0.61 9.87
N ARG A 6 -1.07 1.38 10.75
CA ARG A 6 -0.80 2.81 10.55
C ARG A 6 0.09 3.04 9.33
N ALA A 7 1.19 2.29 9.22
CA ALA A 7 2.12 2.37 8.08
C ALA A 7 1.44 2.07 6.73
N TRP A 8 0.47 1.15 6.68
CA TRP A 8 -0.27 0.89 5.44
C TRP A 8 -1.21 2.04 5.07
N GLY A 9 -1.91 2.61 6.06
CA GLY A 9 -2.72 3.81 5.86
C GLY A 9 -1.91 4.98 5.31
N ASP A 10 -0.72 5.21 5.86
CA ASP A 10 0.22 6.23 5.36
C ASP A 10 0.72 5.92 3.95
N ALA A 11 1.04 4.65 3.65
CA ALA A 11 1.44 4.25 2.31
C ALA A 11 0.34 4.53 1.27
N LEU A 12 -0.93 4.24 1.59
CA LEU A 12 -2.05 4.55 0.71
C LEU A 12 -2.26 6.07 0.56
N ARG A 13 -2.11 6.84 1.64
CA ARG A 13 -2.19 8.31 1.59
C ARG A 13 -1.11 8.91 0.70
N LEU A 14 0.12 8.41 0.79
CA LEU A 14 1.22 8.80 -0.10
C LEU A 14 0.92 8.41 -1.55
N ALA A 15 0.46 7.17 -1.79
CA ALA A 15 0.13 6.72 -3.14
C ALA A 15 -0.96 7.57 -3.79
N ARG A 16 -1.96 8.02 -3.01
CA ARG A 16 -3.04 8.90 -3.48
C ARG A 16 -2.55 10.28 -3.93
N GLN A 17 -1.39 10.75 -3.45
CA GLN A 17 -0.80 12.00 -3.91
C GLN A 17 -0.14 11.85 -5.30
N ASP A 18 0.23 10.62 -5.67
CA ASP A 18 1.00 10.32 -6.86
C ASP A 18 0.16 9.74 -8.01
N ILE A 19 -1.09 9.32 -7.76
CA ILE A 19 -2.00 8.79 -8.78
C ILE A 19 -3.34 9.53 -8.78
N PRO A 20 -4.03 9.61 -9.94
CA PRO A 20 -5.37 10.19 -10.00
C PRO A 20 -6.36 9.47 -9.07
N ASP A 21 -7.28 10.23 -8.45
CA ASP A 21 -8.28 9.70 -7.51
C ASP A 21 -9.09 8.53 -8.09
N PHE A 22 -9.54 8.64 -9.34
CA PHE A 22 -10.30 7.57 -9.99
C PHE A 22 -9.49 6.25 -10.11
N ALA A 23 -8.18 6.35 -10.30
CA ALA A 23 -7.31 5.18 -10.38
C ALA A 23 -7.06 4.59 -9.00
N PHE A 24 -6.92 5.44 -7.97
CA PHE A 24 -6.85 5.00 -6.58
C PHE A 24 -8.10 4.23 -6.17
N ASP A 25 -9.27 4.82 -6.38
CA ASP A 25 -10.55 4.23 -6.00
C ASP A 25 -10.82 2.91 -6.73
N ALA A 26 -10.44 2.83 -8.02
CA ALA A 26 -10.63 1.64 -8.82
C ALA A 26 -9.65 0.51 -8.46
N TRP A 27 -8.38 0.82 -8.15
CA TRP A 27 -7.32 -0.19 -8.10
C TRP A 27 -6.69 -0.41 -6.72
N LEU A 28 -6.58 0.62 -5.90
CA LEU A 28 -5.89 0.55 -4.60
C LEU A 28 -6.85 0.47 -3.43
N ALA A 29 -7.95 1.23 -3.44
CA ALA A 29 -8.96 1.21 -2.37
C ALA A 29 -9.58 -0.18 -2.13
N PRO A 30 -9.82 -1.04 -3.14
CA PRO A 30 -10.39 -2.37 -2.93
C PRO A 30 -9.40 -3.40 -2.36
N LEU A 31 -8.12 -3.04 -2.21
CA LEU A 31 -7.11 -3.98 -1.76
C LEU A 31 -7.29 -4.30 -0.28
N ARG A 32 -7.31 -5.60 0.03
CA ARG A 32 -7.20 -6.07 1.41
C ARG A 32 -5.73 -6.27 1.74
N VAL A 33 -5.28 -5.85 2.91
CA VAL A 33 -3.90 -6.02 3.34
C VAL A 33 -3.80 -7.04 4.47
N LYS A 34 -2.82 -7.93 4.39
CA LYS A 34 -2.33 -8.72 5.51
C LYS A 34 -0.85 -8.42 5.73
N LEU A 35 -0.52 -7.97 6.93
CA LEU A 35 0.83 -7.56 7.30
C LEU A 35 1.52 -8.71 8.03
N ALA A 36 2.62 -9.21 7.44
CA ALA A 36 3.47 -10.21 8.06
C ALA A 36 4.70 -9.53 8.70
N GLU A 37 5.66 -10.31 9.18
CA GLU A 37 6.90 -9.79 9.77
C GLU A 37 7.82 -9.13 8.73
N ASP A 38 7.99 -9.78 7.58
CA ASP A 38 8.94 -9.37 6.52
C ASP A 38 8.26 -8.79 5.27
N ARG A 39 6.96 -9.03 5.10
CA ARG A 39 6.23 -8.72 3.86
C ARG A 39 4.82 -8.19 4.09
N ILE A 40 4.27 -7.58 3.05
CA ILE A 40 2.85 -7.27 2.94
C ILE A 40 2.23 -8.20 1.89
N VAL A 41 1.04 -8.71 2.18
CA VAL A 41 0.26 -9.52 1.25
C VAL A 41 -0.99 -8.75 0.88
N LEU A 42 -1.20 -8.55 -0.42
CA LEU A 42 -2.32 -7.82 -0.97
C LEU A 42 -3.36 -8.80 -1.53
N GLY A 43 -4.54 -8.80 -0.93
CA GLY A 43 -5.72 -9.47 -1.45
C GLY A 43 -6.41 -8.58 -2.48
N CYS A 44 -6.61 -9.12 -3.69
CA CYS A 44 -7.31 -8.44 -4.77
C CYS A 44 -8.70 -9.07 -4.98
N PRO A 45 -9.71 -8.31 -5.44
CA PRO A 45 -11.05 -8.84 -5.71
C PRO A 45 -11.07 -9.96 -6.76
N THR A 46 -10.24 -9.84 -7.79
CA THR A 46 -10.17 -10.80 -8.90
C THR A 46 -8.72 -11.01 -9.37
N SER A 47 -8.49 -12.04 -10.19
CA SER A 47 -7.21 -12.26 -10.86
C SER A 47 -6.83 -11.10 -11.79
N PHE A 48 -7.78 -10.59 -12.56
CA PHE A 48 -7.57 -9.43 -13.43
C PHE A 48 -7.12 -8.19 -12.63
N HIS A 49 -7.77 -7.95 -11.49
CA HIS A 49 -7.40 -6.86 -10.59
C HIS A 49 -5.97 -7.01 -10.08
N ARG A 50 -5.62 -8.23 -9.64
CA ARG A 50 -4.27 -8.54 -9.16
C ARG A 50 -3.23 -8.29 -10.24
N ASP A 51 -3.46 -8.77 -11.46
CA ASP A 51 -2.48 -8.66 -12.54
C ASP A 51 -2.27 -7.20 -12.93
N ARG A 52 -3.35 -6.41 -12.99
CA ARG A 52 -3.26 -4.97 -13.24
C ARG A 52 -2.53 -4.24 -12.11
N VAL A 53 -2.83 -4.55 -10.86
CA VAL A 53 -2.13 -3.96 -9.70
C VAL A 53 -0.65 -4.30 -9.71
N ARG A 54 -0.31 -5.55 -10.02
CA ARG A 54 1.08 -6.00 -10.11
C ARG A 54 1.84 -5.27 -11.22
N LEU A 55 1.24 -5.10 -12.39
CA LEU A 55 1.89 -4.50 -13.56
C LEU A 55 2.04 -2.98 -13.46
N HIS A 56 1.04 -2.28 -12.88
CA HIS A 56 1.00 -0.82 -12.95
C HIS A 56 1.25 -0.11 -11.61
N TYR A 57 1.01 -0.77 -10.47
CA TYR A 57 1.03 -0.12 -9.17
C TYR A 57 2.01 -0.75 -8.17
N SER A 58 2.75 -1.80 -8.55
CA SER A 58 3.68 -2.47 -7.63
C SER A 58 4.83 -1.57 -7.17
N GLU A 59 5.42 -0.81 -8.09
CA GLU A 59 6.54 0.09 -7.79
C GLU A 59 6.14 1.23 -6.85
N ILE A 60 5.02 1.89 -7.14
CA ILE A 60 4.50 2.98 -6.30
C ILE A 60 4.11 2.47 -4.91
N LEU A 61 3.44 1.32 -4.83
CA LEU A 61 3.08 0.71 -3.54
C LEU A 61 4.30 0.35 -2.73
N LEU A 62 5.34 -0.21 -3.36
CA LEU A 62 6.59 -0.55 -2.68
C LEU A 62 7.33 0.69 -2.19
N ARG A 63 7.40 1.75 -3.00
CA ARG A 63 8.01 3.03 -2.62
C ARG A 63 7.29 3.64 -1.43
N CYS A 64 5.97 3.83 -1.54
CA CYS A 64 5.14 4.44 -0.49
C CYS A 64 5.18 3.61 0.80
N TRP A 65 5.19 2.28 0.70
CA TRP A 65 5.33 1.39 1.85
C TRP A 65 6.68 1.57 2.58
N ARG A 66 7.79 1.64 1.84
CA ARG A 66 9.12 1.87 2.43
C ARG A 66 9.20 3.23 3.13
N GLN A 67 8.67 4.27 2.49
CA GLN A 67 8.64 5.61 3.05
C GLN A 67 7.79 5.68 4.32
N ALA A 68 6.57 5.14 4.29
CA ALA A 68 5.70 5.09 5.45
C ALA A 68 6.36 4.36 6.63
N ARG A 69 7.03 3.22 6.38
CA ARG A 69 7.75 2.50 7.44
C ARG A 69 8.93 3.28 8.01
N ALA A 70 9.67 4.00 7.17
CA ALA A 70 10.81 4.80 7.62
C ALA A 70 10.36 5.94 8.54
N THR A 71 9.30 6.66 8.18
CA THR A 71 8.71 7.72 9.03
C THR A 71 8.29 7.17 10.39
N GLN A 72 7.65 6.00 10.42
CA GLN A 72 7.20 5.36 11.66
C GLN A 72 8.36 4.92 12.56
N ALA A 73 9.50 4.52 11.99
CA ALA A 73 10.69 4.17 12.76
C ALA A 73 11.38 5.40 13.37
N SER A 74 11.23 6.58 12.75
CA SER A 74 11.75 7.84 13.28
C SER A 74 10.88 8.44 14.40
N ASP A 75 9.58 8.16 14.42
CA ASP A 75 8.65 8.62 15.47
C ASP A 75 8.78 7.84 16.79
N GLU A 76 9.39 6.65 16.77
CA GLU A 76 9.51 5.74 17.94
C GLU A 76 10.93 5.72 18.54
N ALA A 77 11.86 6.49 17.97
CA ALA A 77 13.24 6.67 18.45
C ALA A 77 13.39 7.97 19.25
#